data_AF-A0A7W2G203-F1
#
_entry.id   AF-A0A7W2G203-F1
#
_cell.length_a   1.000
_cell.length_b   1.000
_cell.length_c   1.000
_cell.angle_alpha   90.00
_cell.angle_beta   90.00
_cell.angle_gamma   90.00
#
_symmetry.space_group_name_H-M   'P 1'
#
loop_
_entity.id
_entity.type
_entity.pdbx_description
1 polymer ?
#
loop_
_entity_poly.entity_id
_entity_poly.type
_entity_poly.pdbx_seq_one_letter_code
_entity_poly.pdbx_strand_id
1 'polypeptide(L)'
;MYKFSKQIIKHIENTHKILDFINNISRNTKLLGLNAAIEAARAGEYGTSFSVVASQIQKMSQESSEAVTSIKNLLVNINNLVSNLEKRVNETTDISNIQASATQEIAASAEELNACTANISEIAKIL
;
A
#
# COMPACT_ATOMS: atom_id res chain seq x y z
N MET A 1 15.26 -2.49 -1.64
CA MET A 1 14.05 -1.66 -1.48
C MET A 1 13.37 -1.32 -2.81
N TYR A 2 14.04 -0.62 -3.74
CA TYR A 2 13.47 -0.18 -5.03
C TYR A 2 12.77 -1.30 -5.84
N LYS A 3 13.40 -2.48 -5.97
CA LYS A 3 12.82 -3.64 -6.66
C LYS A 3 11.51 -4.13 -6.02
N PHE A 4 11.42 -4.07 -4.69
CA PHE A 4 10.25 -4.52 -3.92
C PHE A 4 9.09 -3.53 -4.05
N SER A 5 9.37 -2.23 -3.90
CA SER A 5 8.38 -1.16 -4.15
C SER A 5 7.81 -1.23 -5.57
N LYS A 6 8.67 -1.42 -6.58
CA LYS A 6 8.24 -1.58 -7.98
C LYS A 6 7.33 -2.79 -8.19
N GLN A 7 7.56 -3.90 -7.47
CA GLN A 7 6.65 -5.06 -7.51
C GLN A 7 5.29 -4.72 -6.90
N ILE A 8 5.25 -4.04 -5.75
CA ILE A 8 4.00 -3.62 -5.11
C ILE A 8 3.20 -2.69 -6.04
N ILE A 9 3.86 -1.68 -6.62
CA ILE A 9 3.21 -0.75 -7.56
C ILE A 9 2.61 -1.52 -8.75
N LYS A 10 3.36 -2.48 -9.31
CA LYS A 10 2.85 -3.33 -10.40
C LYS A 10 1.64 -4.17 -9.97
N HIS A 11 1.62 -4.70 -8.74
CA HIS A 11 0.46 -5.41 -8.22
C HIS A 11 -0.75 -4.49 -8.04
N ILE A 12 -0.54 -3.26 -7.55
CA ILE A 12 -1.61 -2.24 -7.44
C ILE A 12 -2.20 -1.93 -8.82
N GLU A 13 -1.36 -1.71 -9.85
CA GLU A 13 -1.83 -1.48 -11.23
C GLU A 13 -2.64 -2.66 -11.79
N ASN A 14 -2.20 -3.90 -11.53
CA ASN A 14 -2.94 -5.08 -11.95
C ASN A 14 -4.29 -5.19 -11.24
N THR A 15 -4.33 -4.90 -9.94
CA THR A 15 -5.59 -4.87 -9.18
C THR A 15 -6.52 -3.77 -9.70
N HIS A 16 -6.01 -2.60 -10.09
CA HIS A 16 -6.83 -1.57 -10.73
C HIS A 16 -7.52 -2.07 -12.00
N LYS A 17 -6.81 -2.79 -12.87
CA LYS A 17 -7.39 -3.38 -14.10
C LYS A 17 -8.52 -4.36 -13.77
N ILE A 18 -8.35 -5.19 -12.74
CA ILE A 18 -9.38 -6.13 -12.27
C ILE A 18 -10.59 -5.35 -11.74
N LEU A 19 -10.37 -4.31 -10.95
CA LEU A 19 -11.44 -3.49 -10.40
C LEU A 19 -12.21 -2.74 -11.50
N ASP A 20 -11.54 -2.26 -12.54
CA ASP A 20 -12.20 -1.63 -13.69
C ASP A 20 -13.07 -2.63 -14.45
N PHE A 21 -12.58 -3.87 -14.60
CA PHE A 21 -13.37 -4.96 -15.17
C PHE A 21 -14.62 -5.28 -14.33
N ILE A 22 -14.48 -5.40 -13.00
CA ILE A 22 -15.61 -5.62 -12.09
C ILE A 22 -16.60 -4.44 -12.14
N ASN A 23 -16.11 -3.21 -12.19
CA ASN A 23 -16.98 -2.03 -12.31
C ASN A 23 -17.79 -2.03 -13.62
N ASN A 24 -17.16 -2.47 -14.72
CA ASN A 24 -17.86 -2.65 -15.99
C ASN A 24 -18.92 -3.75 -15.92
N ILE A 25 -18.62 -4.89 -15.28
CA ILE A 25 -19.61 -5.95 -15.04
C ILE A 25 -20.78 -5.40 -14.22
N SER A 26 -20.50 -4.68 -13.14
CA SER A 26 -21.51 -4.09 -12.28
C SER A 26 -22.42 -3.14 -13.06
N ARG A 27 -21.84 -2.24 -13.88
CA ARG A 27 -22.59 -1.32 -14.73
C ARG A 27 -23.48 -2.05 -15.76
N ASN A 28 -22.95 -3.09 -16.40
CA ASN A 28 -23.73 -3.89 -17.35
C ASN A 28 -24.85 -4.66 -16.64
N THR A 29 -24.58 -5.20 -15.45
CA THR A 29 -25.56 -5.91 -14.61
C THR A 29 -26.68 -4.98 -14.15
N LYS A 30 -26.34 -3.72 -13.81
CA LYS A 30 -27.32 -2.68 -13.50
C LYS A 30 -28.24 -2.39 -14.68
N LEU A 31 -27.70 -2.32 -15.89
CA LEU A 31 -28.49 -2.13 -17.12
C LEU A 31 -29.38 -3.34 -17.44
N LEU A 32 -28.86 -4.56 -17.26
CA LEU A 32 -29.65 -5.80 -17.39
C LEU A 32 -30.81 -5.82 -16.38
N GLY A 33 -30.55 -5.48 -15.12
CA GLY A 33 -31.58 -5.36 -14.09
C GLY A 33 -32.60 -4.25 -14.37
N LEU A 34 -32.20 -3.16 -15.05
CA LEU A 34 -33.13 -2.13 -15.51
C LEU A 34 -34.04 -2.65 -16.62
N ASN A 35 -33.48 -3.32 -17.63
CA ASN A 35 -34.26 -3.91 -18.72
C ASN A 35 -35.26 -4.96 -18.19
N ALA A 36 -34.82 -5.78 -17.22
CA ALA A 36 -35.69 -6.75 -16.55
C ALA A 36 -36.84 -6.06 -15.78
N ALA A 37 -36.57 -4.94 -15.12
CA ALA A 37 -37.59 -4.18 -14.41
C ALA A 37 -38.63 -3.57 -15.38
N ILE A 38 -38.18 -3.08 -16.54
CA ILE A 38 -39.06 -2.55 -17.60
C ILE A 38 -39.97 -3.66 -18.15
N GLU A 39 -39.42 -4.83 -18.45
CA GLU A 39 -40.21 -5.94 -18.99
C GLU A 39 -41.17 -6.52 -17.94
N ALA A 40 -40.75 -6.57 -16.67
CA ALA A 40 -41.63 -6.93 -15.55
C ALA A 40 -42.81 -5.95 -15.41
N ALA A 41 -42.58 -4.65 -15.54
CA ALA A 41 -43.65 -3.66 -15.53
C ALA A 41 -44.59 -3.82 -16.73
N ARG A 42 -44.06 -4.16 -17.91
CA ARG A 42 -44.83 -4.40 -19.14
C ARG A 42 -45.74 -5.63 -19.04
N ALA A 43 -45.31 -6.66 -18.31
CA ALA A 43 -46.07 -7.88 -18.08
C ALA A 43 -47.22 -7.73 -17.06
N GLY A 44 -47.37 -6.56 -16.41
CA GLY A 44 -48.43 -6.30 -15.44
C GLY A 44 -48.37 -7.26 -14.24
N GLU A 45 -49.51 -7.82 -13.85
CA GLU A 45 -49.62 -8.75 -12.70
C GLU A 45 -48.74 -10.00 -12.83
N TYR A 46 -48.45 -10.44 -14.05
CA TYR A 46 -47.57 -11.59 -14.31
C TYR A 46 -46.08 -11.28 -14.08
N GLY A 47 -45.71 -10.00 -14.05
CA GLY A 47 -44.32 -9.55 -13.86
C GLY A 47 -43.95 -9.24 -12.41
N THR A 48 -44.89 -9.32 -11.46
CA THR A 48 -44.70 -8.84 -10.09
C THR A 48 -43.52 -9.53 -9.36
N SER A 49 -43.38 -10.84 -9.52
CA SER A 49 -42.26 -11.61 -8.95
C SER A 49 -40.92 -11.32 -9.64
N PHE A 50 -40.94 -11.09 -10.96
CA PHE A 50 -39.75 -10.70 -11.73
C PHE A 50 -39.27 -9.28 -11.39
N SER A 51 -40.18 -8.36 -11.05
CA SER A 51 -39.85 -7.00 -10.62
C SER A 51 -39.01 -6.97 -9.34
N VAL A 52 -39.34 -7.86 -8.38
CA VAL A 52 -38.55 -8.00 -7.14
C VAL A 52 -37.13 -8.48 -7.44
N VAL A 53 -36.98 -9.49 -8.32
CA VAL A 53 -35.67 -10.00 -8.74
C VAL A 53 -34.86 -8.92 -9.45
N ALA A 54 -35.49 -8.15 -10.35
CA ALA A 54 -34.85 -7.05 -11.06
C ALA A 54 -34.34 -5.96 -10.10
N SER A 55 -35.14 -5.59 -9.09
CA SER A 55 -34.74 -4.66 -8.04
C SER A 55 -33.55 -5.19 -7.22
N GLN A 56 -33.53 -6.47 -6.89
CA GLN A 56 -32.41 -7.09 -6.16
C GLN A 56 -31.12 -7.08 -6.98
N ILE A 57 -31.18 -7.41 -8.28
CA ILE A 57 -30.03 -7.35 -9.20
C ILE A 57 -29.47 -5.91 -9.26
N GLN A 58 -30.36 -4.94 -9.35
CA GLN A 58 -30.01 -3.53 -9.36
C GLN A 58 -29.33 -3.06 -8.07
N LYS A 59 -29.78 -3.57 -6.92
CA LYS A 59 -29.18 -3.29 -5.60
C LYS A 59 -27.79 -3.93 -5.49
N MET A 60 -27.66 -5.21 -5.84
CA MET A 60 -26.38 -5.93 -5.81
C MET A 60 -25.33 -5.28 -6.73
N SER A 61 -25.75 -4.80 -7.90
CA SER A 61 -24.85 -4.06 -8.81
C SER A 61 -24.37 -2.76 -8.15
N GLN A 62 -25.28 -2.01 -7.53
CA GLN A 62 -24.91 -0.77 -6.84
C GLN A 62 -23.90 -1.03 -5.72
N GLU A 63 -24.17 -2.02 -4.85
CA GLU A 63 -23.26 -2.44 -3.77
C GLU A 63 -21.90 -2.90 -4.32
N SER A 64 -21.87 -3.60 -5.46
CA SER A 64 -20.61 -3.99 -6.11
C SER A 64 -19.80 -2.79 -6.59
N SER A 65 -20.44 -1.75 -7.15
CA SER A 65 -19.75 -0.52 -7.58
C SER A 65 -19.18 0.27 -6.41
N GLU A 66 -19.93 0.33 -5.30
CA GLU A 66 -19.48 0.95 -4.06
C GLU A 66 -18.27 0.22 -3.47
N ALA A 67 -18.34 -1.11 -3.38
CA ALA A 67 -17.22 -1.93 -2.92
C ALA A 67 -15.96 -1.74 -3.78
N VAL A 68 -16.10 -1.70 -5.11
CA VAL A 68 -14.98 -1.39 -6.02
C VAL A 68 -14.37 -0.03 -5.70
N THR A 69 -15.20 0.99 -5.44
CA THR A 69 -14.74 2.35 -5.09
C THR A 69 -13.98 2.34 -3.77
N SER A 70 -14.48 1.64 -2.75
CA SER A 70 -13.78 1.49 -1.48
C SER A 70 -12.43 0.79 -1.64
N ILE A 71 -12.35 -0.27 -2.46
CA ILE A 71 -11.08 -0.96 -2.72
C ILE A 71 -10.10 -0.03 -3.47
N LYS A 72 -10.56 0.76 -4.44
CA LYS A 72 -9.70 1.75 -5.13
C LYS A 72 -9.09 2.75 -4.13
N ASN A 73 -9.88 3.24 -3.18
CA ASN A 73 -9.37 4.14 -2.14
C ASN A 73 -8.33 3.47 -1.23
N LEU A 74 -8.55 2.20 -0.87
CA LEU A 74 -7.57 1.42 -0.11
C LEU A 74 -6.25 1.26 -0.88
N LEU A 75 -6.30 1.01 -2.19
CA LEU A 75 -5.10 0.91 -3.03
C LEU A 75 -4.31 2.23 -3.08
N VAL A 76 -5.00 3.37 -3.13
CA VAL A 76 -4.34 4.70 -3.04
C VAL A 76 -3.61 4.85 -1.72
N ASN A 77 -4.23 4.46 -0.60
CA ASN A 77 -3.59 4.50 0.72
C ASN A 77 -2.36 3.57 0.78
N ILE A 78 -2.44 2.38 0.20
CA ILE A 78 -1.29 1.47 0.13
C ILE A 78 -0.15 2.09 -0.67
N ASN A 79 -0.44 2.74 -1.81
CA ASN A 79 0.58 3.42 -2.60
C ASN A 79 1.29 4.54 -1.80
N ASN A 80 0.51 5.35 -1.06
CA ASN A 80 1.06 6.37 -0.17
C ASN A 80 1.95 5.78 0.94
N LEU A 81 1.53 4.66 1.54
CA LEU A 81 2.32 3.95 2.55
C LEU A 81 3.65 3.45 1.98
N VAL A 82 3.66 2.90 0.76
CA VAL A 82 4.89 2.46 0.08
C VAL A 82 5.82 3.63 -0.17
N SER A 83 5.31 4.76 -0.69
CA SER A 83 6.10 5.98 -0.92
C SER A 83 6.74 6.51 0.37
N ASN A 84 5.99 6.53 1.47
CA ASN A 84 6.52 6.93 2.77
C ASN A 84 7.56 5.94 3.31
N LEU A 85 7.37 4.64 3.08
CA LEU A 85 8.33 3.61 3.44
C LEU A 85 9.66 3.79 2.70
N GLU A 86 9.63 4.12 1.41
CA GLU A 86 10.84 4.42 0.64
C GLU A 86 11.61 5.61 1.22
N LYS A 87 10.93 6.71 1.54
CA LYS A 87 11.56 7.88 2.16
C LYS A 87 12.24 7.53 3.48
N ARG A 88 11.51 6.84 4.37
CA ARG A 88 12.04 6.43 5.68
C ARG A 88 13.25 5.51 5.57
N VAL A 89 13.27 4.61 4.58
CA VAL A 89 14.43 3.73 4.37
C VAL A 89 15.64 4.50 3.86
N ASN A 90 15.46 5.50 3.00
CA ASN A 90 16.55 6.36 2.57
C ASN A 90 17.11 7.17 3.76
N GLU A 91 16.24 7.81 4.55
CA GLU A 91 16.65 8.52 5.77
C GLU A 91 17.41 7.61 6.75
N THR A 92 16.93 6.37 6.94
CA THR A 92 17.59 5.38 7.80
C THR A 92 18.97 4.99 7.27
N THR A 93 19.12 4.92 5.94
CA THR A 93 20.39 4.62 5.29
C THR A 93 21.39 5.76 5.49
N ASP A 94 20.95 7.01 5.35
CA ASP A 94 21.79 8.19 5.59
C ASP A 94 22.25 8.27 7.05
N ILE A 95 21.33 8.04 8.01
CA ILE A 95 21.66 7.97 9.43
C ILE A 95 22.66 6.85 9.71
N SER A 96 22.48 5.67 9.09
CA SER A 96 23.39 4.54 9.27
C SER A 96 24.80 4.85 8.78
N ASN A 97 24.94 5.59 7.67
CA ASN A 97 26.23 6.03 7.16
C ASN A 97 26.92 7.02 8.11
N ILE A 98 26.18 8.01 8.61
CA ILE A 98 26.70 8.98 9.59
C ILE A 98 27.16 8.25 10.86
N GLN A 99 26.35 7.30 11.34
CA GLN A 99 26.68 6.51 12.53
C GLN A 99 27.93 5.65 12.32
N ALA A 100 28.12 5.08 11.13
CA ALA A 100 29.33 4.32 10.80
C ALA A 100 30.59 5.20 10.90
N SER A 101 30.55 6.41 10.34
CA SER A 101 31.67 7.38 10.44
C SER A 101 31.96 7.80 11.88
N ALA A 102 30.92 8.14 12.66
CA ALA A 102 31.10 8.49 14.07
C ALA A 102 31.71 7.32 14.88
N THR A 103 31.34 6.08 14.55
CA THR A 103 31.90 4.89 15.20
C THR A 103 33.38 4.70 14.86
N GLN A 104 33.79 5.02 13.62
CA GLN A 104 35.20 4.99 13.22
C GLN A 104 36.03 6.04 13.96
N GLU A 105 35.51 7.26 14.11
CA GLU A 105 36.16 8.31 14.90
C GLU A 105 36.31 7.90 16.38
N ILE A 106 35.25 7.35 16.99
CA ILE A 106 35.31 6.83 18.36
C ILE A 106 36.37 5.74 18.50
N ALA A 107 36.47 4.82 17.54
CA ALA A 107 37.48 3.77 17.56
C ALA A 107 38.90 4.33 17.51
N ALA A 108 39.16 5.31 16.62
CA ALA A 108 40.45 5.98 16.53
C ALA A 108 40.81 6.71 17.83
N SER A 109 39.88 7.47 18.42
CA SER A 109 40.10 8.13 19.71
C SER A 109 40.35 7.14 20.85
N ALA A 110 39.72 5.97 20.83
CA ALA A 110 39.96 4.93 21.83
C ALA A 110 41.37 4.33 21.70
N GLU A 111 41.89 4.14 20.49
CA GLU A 111 43.28 3.70 20.25
C GLU A 111 44.28 4.74 20.77
N GLU A 112 44.07 6.01 20.48
CA GLU A 112 44.90 7.11 20.98
C GLU A 112 44.91 7.18 22.52
N LEU A 113 43.74 7.02 23.16
CA LEU A 113 43.63 6.98 24.61
C LEU A 113 44.39 5.80 25.22
N ASN A 114 44.33 4.62 24.59
CA ASN A 114 45.09 3.45 25.03
C ASN A 114 46.59 3.70 24.93
N ALA A 115 47.06 4.29 23.83
CA ALA A 115 48.47 4.64 23.66
C ALA A 115 48.94 5.68 24.70
N CYS A 116 48.12 6.71 24.96
CA CYS A 116 48.38 7.71 26.00
C CYS A 116 48.48 7.07 27.39
N THR A 117 47.55 6.17 27.73
CA THR A 117 47.54 5.46 29.01
C THR A 117 48.80 4.58 29.18
N ALA A 118 49.25 3.92 28.11
CA ALA A 118 50.49 3.14 28.12
C ALA A 118 51.72 4.03 28.40
N ASN A 119 51.83 5.17 27.71
CA ASN A 119 52.92 6.13 27.91
C ASN A 119 52.94 6.69 29.35
N ILE A 120 51.77 7.04 29.90
CA ILE A 120 51.65 7.50 31.29
C ILE A 120 52.10 6.40 32.26
N SER A 121 51.72 5.15 32.03
CA SER A 121 52.15 4.02 32.85
C SER A 121 53.66 3.79 32.81
N GLU A 122 54.30 4.02 31.66
CA GLU A 122 55.75 3.91 31.50
C GLU A 122 56.48 5.02 32.27
N ILE A 123 56.05 6.28 32.15
CA ILE A 123 56.61 7.41 32.91
C ILE A 123 56.49 7.16 34.42
N ALA A 124 55.34 6.68 34.87
CA ALA A 124 55.11 6.40 36.29
C ALA A 124 56.01 5.30 36.88
N LYS A 125 56.63 4.44 36.06
CA LYS A 125 57.60 3.42 36.51
C LYS A 125 59.01 3.96 36.68
N ILE A 126 59.31 5.13 36.09
CA ILE A 126 60.65 5.74 36.08
C ILE A 126 60.79 6.78 37.21
N LEU A 127 59.67 7.26 37.75
CA LEU A 127 59.60 8.07 38.97
C LEU A 127 59.62 7.20 40.22
#